data_AF-A0A2L0BK29-F1
#
_entry.id   AF-A0A2L0BK29-F1
#
_cell.length_a   1.000
_cell.length_b   1.000
_cell.length_c   1.000
_cell.angle_alpha   90.00
_cell.angle_beta   90.00
_cell.angle_gamma   90.00
#
_symmetry.space_group_name_H-M   'P 1'
#
loop_
_entity.id
_entity.type
_entity.pdbx_description
1 polymer ?
#
loop_
_entity_poly.entity_id
_entity_poly.type
_entity_poly.pdbx_seq_one_letter_code
_entity_poly.pdbx_strand_id
1 'polypeptide(L)'
;VRCVAQMVNSQATNIKSGWKNIFSVFHLAASDSEEAIVELAFQTTGKIINELYEKQFPSMIDSFQDAVKCLSEFACNARFPDTSMEAIRLVRTCALSVYTSPQLFADHAGMENDVAIGEEDRVW
;
A
#
# COMPACT_ATOMS: atom_id res chain seq x y z
N VAL A 1 11.31 10.09 2.13
CA VAL A 1 11.34 8.64 2.44
C VAL A 1 11.72 8.35 3.89
N ARG A 2 12.92 8.75 4.38
CA ARG A 2 13.37 8.47 5.76
C ARG A 2 12.38 8.81 6.87
N CYS A 3 11.80 10.02 6.84
CA CYS A 3 10.80 10.44 7.82
C CYS A 3 9.54 9.55 7.81
N VAL A 4 9.04 9.19 6.63
CA VAL A 4 7.88 8.30 6.48
C VAL A 4 8.20 6.89 6.96
N ALA A 5 9.38 6.36 6.62
CA ALA A 5 9.84 5.07 7.10
C ALA A 5 9.96 5.03 8.64
N GLN A 6 10.51 6.09 9.24
CA GLN A 6 10.58 6.22 10.69
C GLN A 6 9.20 6.34 11.33
N MET A 7 8.29 7.10 10.72
CA MET A 7 6.90 7.22 11.19
C MET A 7 6.19 5.87 11.18
N VAL A 8 6.28 5.09 10.11
CA VAL A 8 5.74 3.72 10.06
C VAL A 8 6.38 2.84 11.14
N ASN A 9 7.70 2.88 11.28
CA ASN A 9 8.40 2.04 12.25
C ASN A 9 8.08 2.36 13.71
N SER A 10 7.80 3.62 14.03
CA SER A 10 7.57 4.08 15.41
C SER A 10 6.09 4.23 15.77
N GLN A 11 5.21 4.45 14.80
CA GLN A 11 3.82 4.86 15.04
C GLN A 11 2.79 4.05 14.23
N ALA A 12 3.16 2.93 13.59
CA ALA A 12 2.23 2.14 12.75
C ALA A 12 0.85 1.85 13.39
N THR A 13 0.80 1.56 14.69
CA THR A 13 -0.45 1.28 15.43
C THR A 13 -1.32 2.53 15.66
N ASN A 14 -0.73 3.72 15.57
CA ASN A 14 -1.41 5.01 15.76
C ASN A 14 -1.83 5.65 14.43
N ILE A 15 -1.40 5.11 13.29
CA ILE A 15 -1.78 5.60 11.95
C ILE A 15 -3.16 5.05 11.60
N LYS A 16 -4.18 5.91 11.75
CA LYS A 16 -5.58 5.58 11.40
C LYS A 16 -5.96 5.98 9.98
N SER A 17 -5.21 6.88 9.37
CA SER A 17 -5.44 7.41 8.02
C SER A 17 -4.12 7.82 7.38
N GLY A 18 -4.12 8.04 6.07
CA GLY A 18 -2.93 8.47 5.32
C GLY A 18 -2.09 7.33 4.76
N TRP A 19 -2.51 6.08 4.88
CA TRP A 19 -1.83 4.93 4.28
C TRP A 19 -1.68 5.07 2.76
N LYS A 20 -2.69 5.61 2.06
CA LYS A 20 -2.60 5.97 0.63
C LYS A 20 -1.41 6.89 0.33
N ASN A 21 -1.21 7.91 1.16
CA ASN A 21 -0.11 8.87 0.99
C ASN A 21 1.25 8.22 1.31
N ILE A 22 1.30 7.35 2.31
CA ILE A 22 2.52 6.59 2.65
C ILE A 22 2.94 5.72 1.47
N PHE A 23 2.02 4.94 0.90
CA PHE A 23 2.29 4.14 -0.29
C PHE A 23 2.62 4.99 -1.51
N SER A 24 1.99 6.16 -1.68
CA SER A 24 2.33 7.09 -2.76
C SER A 24 3.78 7.59 -2.65
N VAL A 25 4.27 7.88 -1.44
CA VAL A 25 5.68 8.27 -1.23
C VAL A 25 6.62 7.11 -1.56
N PHE A 26 6.29 5.88 -1.16
CA PHE A 26 7.12 4.72 -1.49
C PHE A 26 7.07 4.34 -2.97
N HIS A 27 5.93 4.53 -3.63
CA HIS A 27 5.79 4.35 -5.07
C HIS A 27 6.71 5.30 -5.84
N LEU A 28 6.73 6.59 -5.48
CA LEU A 28 7.67 7.53 -6.09
C LEU A 28 9.13 7.10 -5.84
N ALA A 29 9.44 6.70 -4.61
CA ALA A 29 10.77 6.26 -4.21
C ALA A 29 11.22 4.96 -4.89
N ALA A 30 10.28 4.09 -5.30
CA ALA A 30 10.59 2.84 -5.97
C ALA A 30 11.26 3.05 -7.34
N SER A 31 11.05 4.21 -7.96
CA SER A 31 11.64 4.61 -9.24
C SER A 31 12.94 5.43 -9.10
N ASP A 32 13.44 5.65 -7.88
CA ASP A 32 14.63 6.45 -7.62
C ASP A 32 15.90 5.81 -8.22
N SER A 33 16.94 6.63 -8.41
CA SER A 33 18.27 6.20 -8.84
C SER A 33 19.16 5.79 -7.66
N GLU A 34 18.92 6.36 -6.47
CA GLU A 34 19.70 6.04 -5.28
C GLU A 34 19.22 4.73 -4.65
N GLU A 35 20.08 3.71 -4.68
CA GLU A 35 19.78 2.38 -4.11
C GLU A 35 19.32 2.46 -2.64
N ALA A 36 19.98 3.28 -1.82
CA ALA A 36 19.62 3.43 -0.41
C ALA A 36 18.19 3.99 -0.20
N ILE A 37 17.68 4.78 -1.14
CA ILE A 37 16.29 5.29 -1.09
C ILE A 37 15.32 4.18 -1.45
N VAL A 38 15.59 3.48 -2.55
CA VAL A 38 14.77 2.35 -3.05
C VAL A 38 14.70 1.25 -2.00
N GLU A 39 15.85 0.85 -1.45
CA GLU A 39 15.95 -0.21 -0.44
C GLU A 39 15.18 0.16 0.83
N LEU A 40 15.34 1.39 1.35
CA LEU A 40 14.62 1.83 2.55
C LEU A 40 13.10 1.83 2.34
N ALA A 41 12.64 2.31 1.17
CA ALA A 41 11.23 2.29 0.82
C ALA A 41 10.70 0.86 0.68
N PHE A 42 11.48 -0.03 0.05
CA PHE A 42 11.12 -1.42 -0.14
C PHE A 42 11.04 -2.20 1.18
N GLN A 43 12.07 -2.09 2.03
CA GLN A 43 12.08 -2.74 3.35
C GLN A 43 10.90 -2.30 4.21
N THR A 44 10.58 -1.00 4.19
CA THR A 44 9.42 -0.49 4.94
C THR A 44 8.11 -1.01 4.35
N THR A 45 7.98 -1.05 3.02
CA THR A 45 6.81 -1.62 2.34
C THR A 45 6.65 -3.10 2.69
N GLY A 46 7.72 -3.89 2.63
CA GLY A 46 7.71 -5.30 3.02
C GLY A 46 7.28 -5.52 4.47
N LYS A 47 7.70 -4.65 5.41
CA LYS A 47 7.22 -4.69 6.80
C LYS A 47 5.71 -4.45 6.88
N ILE A 48 5.19 -3.46 6.15
CA ILE A 48 3.74 -3.17 6.14
C ILE A 48 2.97 -4.41 5.66
N ILE A 49 3.37 -5.01 4.54
CA ILE A 49 2.67 -6.15 3.93
C ILE A 49 2.79 -7.42 4.80
N ASN A 50 3.96 -7.71 5.37
CA ASN A 50 4.16 -8.95 6.12
C ASN A 50 3.68 -8.87 7.58
N GLU A 51 3.74 -7.70 8.22
CA GLU A 51 3.42 -7.58 9.65
C GLU A 51 2.13 -6.80 9.92
N LEU A 52 1.90 -5.69 9.21
CA LEU A 52 0.76 -4.82 9.52
C LEU A 52 -0.53 -5.31 8.88
N TYR A 53 -0.48 -5.90 7.69
CA TYR A 53 -1.66 -6.54 7.11
C TYR A 53 -2.15 -7.68 8.01
N GLU A 54 -1.29 -8.50 8.58
CA GLU A 54 -1.73 -9.55 9.52
C GLU A 54 -2.48 -8.97 10.74
N LYS A 55 -2.04 -7.81 11.25
CA LYS A 55 -2.54 -7.24 12.51
C LYS A 55 -3.73 -6.30 12.35
N GLN A 56 -3.78 -5.53 11.26
CA GLN A 56 -4.71 -4.41 11.12
C GLN A 56 -5.15 -4.16 9.66
N PHE A 57 -5.19 -5.20 8.82
CA PHE A 57 -5.66 -5.05 7.43
C PHE A 57 -7.00 -4.33 7.25
N PRO A 58 -8.04 -4.56 8.09
CA PRO A 58 -9.33 -3.86 7.95
C PRO A 58 -9.24 -2.32 8.00
N SER A 59 -8.29 -1.76 8.76
CA SER A 59 -8.10 -0.30 8.83
C SER A 59 -7.23 0.26 7.70
N MET A 60 -6.68 -0.62 6.85
CA MET A 60 -5.78 -0.28 5.74
C MET A 60 -6.37 -0.64 4.37
N ILE A 61 -7.58 -1.21 4.33
CA ILE A 61 -8.22 -1.74 3.11
C ILE A 61 -8.35 -0.68 2.02
N ASP A 62 -8.61 0.57 2.42
CA ASP A 62 -8.74 1.71 1.53
C ASP A 62 -7.47 1.95 0.70
N SER A 63 -6.30 1.66 1.28
CA SER A 63 -4.99 1.84 0.66
C SER A 63 -4.45 0.60 -0.05
N PHE A 64 -5.23 -0.49 -0.13
CA PHE A 64 -4.77 -1.74 -0.72
C PHE A 64 -4.33 -1.59 -2.17
N GLN A 65 -5.10 -0.83 -2.97
CA GLN A 65 -4.74 -0.56 -4.37
C GLN A 65 -3.43 0.21 -4.49
N ASP A 66 -3.21 1.22 -3.62
CA ASP A 66 -1.97 1.98 -3.57
C ASP A 66 -0.77 1.10 -3.21
N ALA A 67 -0.96 0.14 -2.30
CA ALA A 67 0.06 -0.82 -1.93
C ALA A 67 0.45 -1.73 -3.10
N VAL A 68 -0.53 -2.28 -3.83
CA VAL A 68 -0.27 -3.10 -5.02
C VAL A 68 0.43 -2.28 -6.10
N LYS A 69 -0.03 -1.04 -6.35
CA LYS A 69 0.62 -0.12 -7.30
C LYS A 69 2.07 0.18 -6.91
N CYS A 70 2.33 0.42 -5.63
CA CYS A 70 3.67 0.62 -5.10
C CYS A 70 4.56 -0.61 -5.33
N LEU A 71 4.05 -1.82 -5.04
CA LEU A 71 4.79 -3.07 -5.28
C LEU A 71 5.03 -3.34 -6.77
N SER A 72 4.08 -3.00 -7.65
CA SER A 72 4.27 -3.11 -9.10
C SER A 72 5.41 -2.23 -9.59
N GLU A 73 5.56 -1.01 -9.05
CA GLU A 73 6.68 -0.14 -9.40
C GLU A 73 8.03 -0.75 -9.00
N PHE A 74 8.13 -1.32 -7.79
CA PHE A 74 9.32 -2.07 -7.38
C PHE A 74 9.57 -3.28 -8.29
N ALA A 75 8.53 -4.04 -8.64
CA ALA A 75 8.63 -5.24 -9.48
C ALA A 75 9.07 -4.93 -10.92
N CYS A 76 8.78 -3.73 -11.41
CA CYS A 76 9.16 -3.29 -12.75
C CYS A 76 10.51 -2.55 -12.79
N ASN A 77 11.19 -2.37 -11.66
CA ASN A 77 12.47 -1.64 -11.62
C ASN A 77 13.66 -2.54 -11.98
N ALA A 78 13.95 -2.62 -13.28
CA ALA A 78 15.04 -3.42 -13.86
C ALA A 78 16.45 -3.08 -13.32
N ARG A 79 16.65 -1.95 -12.63
CA ARG A 79 17.94 -1.59 -12.00
C ARG A 79 18.24 -2.43 -10.76
N PHE A 80 17.20 -2.92 -10.07
CA PHE A 80 17.33 -3.69 -8.83
C PHE A 80 16.57 -5.03 -8.97
N PRO A 81 17.17 -6.04 -9.65
CA PRO A 81 16.49 -7.30 -9.95
C PRO A 81 16.07 -8.09 -8.70
N ASP A 82 16.90 -8.11 -7.65
CA ASP A 82 16.59 -8.82 -6.41
C ASP A 82 15.37 -8.20 -5.69
N THR A 83 15.35 -6.87 -5.59
CA THR A 83 14.19 -6.11 -5.09
C THR A 83 12.95 -6.37 -5.93
N SER A 84 13.10 -6.40 -7.25
CA SER A 84 11.98 -6.67 -8.17
C SER A 84 11.38 -8.07 -7.93
N MET A 85 12.22 -9.08 -7.78
CA MET A 85 11.80 -10.46 -7.52
C MET A 85 11.08 -10.60 -6.17
N GLU A 86 11.60 -9.95 -5.12
CA GLU A 86 10.96 -9.97 -3.81
C GLU A 86 9.66 -9.16 -3.80
N ALA A 87 9.57 -8.07 -4.57
CA ALA A 87 8.32 -7.33 -4.77
C ALA A 87 7.23 -8.21 -5.40
N ILE A 88 7.57 -9.01 -6.41
CA ILE A 88 6.66 -10.00 -7.00
C ILE A 88 6.17 -11.01 -5.94
N ARG A 89 7.05 -11.42 -5.01
CA ARG A 89 6.66 -12.30 -3.90
C ARG A 89 5.65 -11.62 -2.97
N LEU A 90 5.86 -10.34 -2.63
CA LEU A 90 4.92 -9.56 -1.82
C LEU A 90 3.57 -9.33 -2.53
N VAL A 91 3.55 -9.17 -3.85
CA VAL A 91 2.29 -9.09 -4.62
C VAL A 91 1.47 -10.38 -4.45
N ARG A 92 2.12 -11.55 -4.39
CA ARG A 92 1.42 -12.82 -4.07
C ARG A 92 0.86 -12.82 -2.65
N THR A 93 1.57 -12.22 -1.69
CA THR A 93 1.04 -12.02 -0.32
C THR A 93 -0.21 -11.13 -0.33
N CYS A 94 -0.23 -10.06 -1.12
CA CYS A 94 -1.44 -9.23 -1.28
C CYS A 94 -2.60 -10.04 -1.86
N ALA A 95 -2.35 -10.91 -2.85
CA ALA A 95 -3.38 -11.80 -3.38
C ALA A 95 -3.95 -12.77 -2.33
N LEU A 96 -3.10 -13.24 -1.41
CA LEU A 96 -3.56 -14.03 -0.26
C LEU A 96 -4.49 -13.21 0.65
N SER A 97 -4.18 -11.93 0.92
CA SER A 97 -5.06 -11.04 1.70
C SER A 97 -6.45 -10.88 1.07
N VAL A 98 -6.53 -10.81 -0.27
CA VAL A 98 -7.81 -10.80 -1.00
C VAL A 98 -8.56 -12.11 -0.81
N TYR A 99 -7.87 -13.24 -0.99
CA TYR A 99 -8.46 -14.56 -0.86
C TYR A 99 -8.98 -14.84 0.56
N THR A 100 -8.27 -14.39 1.61
CA THR A 100 -8.65 -14.64 3.00
C THR A 100 -9.74 -13.70 3.51
N SER A 101 -9.89 -12.52 2.90
CA SER A 101 -10.80 -11.46 3.38
C SER A 101 -11.80 -10.98 2.32
N PRO A 102 -12.51 -11.86 1.58
CA PRO A 102 -13.36 -11.45 0.46
C PRO A 102 -14.53 -10.54 0.88
N GLN A 103 -15.09 -10.75 2.08
CA GLN A 103 -16.17 -9.92 2.62
C GLN A 103 -15.71 -8.48 2.89
N LEU A 104 -14.49 -8.29 3.40
CA LEU A 104 -13.93 -6.96 3.66
C LEU A 104 -13.81 -6.14 2.36
N PHE A 105 -13.44 -6.78 1.25
CA PHE A 105 -13.40 -6.14 -0.06
C PHE A 105 -14.80 -5.87 -0.63
N ALA A 106 -15.76 -6.78 -0.43
CA ALA A 106 -17.14 -6.57 -0.84
C ALA A 106 -17.79 -5.39 -0.11
N ASP A 107 -17.60 -5.30 1.21
CA ASP A 107 -18.09 -4.21 2.04
C ASP A 107 -17.46 -2.87 1.64
N HIS A 108 -16.14 -2.86 1.40
CA HIS A 108 -15.43 -1.66 0.96
C HIS A 108 -15.91 -1.18 -0.42
N ALA A 109 -16.13 -2.09 -1.37
CA ALA A 109 -16.67 -1.76 -2.68
C ALA A 109 -18.13 -1.27 -2.62
N GLY A 110 -18.93 -1.79 -1.69
CA GLY A 110 -20.28 -1.30 -1.42
C GLY A 110 -20.27 0.15 -0.93
N MET A 111 -19.38 0.47 0.02
CA MET A 111 -19.22 1.82 0.54
C MET A 111 -18.78 2.85 -0.50
N GLU A 112 -17.86 2.50 -1.42
CA GLU A 112 -17.45 3.43 -2.49
C GLU A 112 -18.60 3.73 -3.49
N ASN A 113 -19.48 2.75 -3.73
CA ASN A 113 -20.64 2.94 -4.61
C ASN A 113 -21.77 3.75 -3.95
N ASP A 114 -21.90 3.72 -2.63
CA ASP A 114 -22.86 4.53 -1.88
C ASP A 114 -22.44 6.02 -1.77
N VAL A 115 -21.19 6.37 -2.13
CA VAL A 115 -20.75 7.78 -2.33
C VAL A 115 -21.16 8.29 -3.72
N ALA A 116 -22.20 7.73 -4.31
CA ALA A 116 -22.93 8.35 -5.40
C ALA A 116 -23.60 9.62 -4.86
N ILE A 117 -22.94 10.77 -5.06
CA ILE A 117 -23.46 12.12 -4.81
C ILE A 117 -24.94 12.16 -5.20
N GLY A 118 -25.81 12.37 -4.20
CA GLY A 118 -27.25 12.49 -4.43
C GLY A 118 -27.50 13.54 -5.50
N GLU A 119 -28.47 13.31 -6.39
CA GLU A 119 -28.75 14.23 -7.52
C GLU A 119 -28.94 15.69 -7.07
N GLU A 120 -29.32 15.92 -5.81
CA GLU A 120 -29.51 17.24 -5.21
C GLU A 120 -28.21 18.03 -4.98
N ASP A 121 -27.07 17.36 -4.89
CA ASP A 121 -25.75 18.00 -4.71
C ASP A 121 -25.02 18.24 -6.04
N ARG A 122 -25.62 17.85 -7.17
CA ARG A 122 -25.12 18.12 -8.54
C ARG A 122 -25.60 19.49 -9.04
N VAL A 123 -25.38 20.55 -8.27
CA VAL A 123 -25.71 21.91 -8.72
C VAL A 123 -24.50 22.51 -9.44
N TRP A 124 -24.70 22.79 -10.73
CA TRP A 124 -23.81 23.59 -11.59
C TRP A 124 -24.02 25.09 -11.36
#